data_AF-A0A644XHR0-F1
#
_entry.id   AF-A0A644XHR0-F1
#
_cell.length_a   1.000
_cell.length_b   1.000
_cell.length_c   1.000
_cell.angle_alpha   90.00
_cell.angle_beta   90.00
_cell.angle_gamma   90.00
#
_symmetry.space_group_name_H-M   'P 1'
#
loop_
_entity.id
_entity.type
_entity.pdbx_description
1 polymer ?
#
loop_
_entity_poly.entity_id
_entity_poly.type
_entity_poly.pdbx_seq_one_letter_code
_entity_poly.pdbx_strand_id
1 'polypeptide(L)'
;MRIKDDEEIKSILKLMSPGTALREGLENILRAKTGGLVVIGDGEEVMKLVDGGFNINSEYSPAYVYELAKMDGAIVISGDLKRILCANTQLVPDHSLTTYETGTRHRTANRVAKQTGNIVVAISQRRNIITIYKGDLKYVLQESSVILARANQAIQTLEKYVTVLERVINNLNLLEFQDLTTVFDVVTAIQRTEMVMRVVEEIQRYIVELGNEGRLISMQLNELIKFIERDGILLIRDYCKEKESYEDIYNQIQMLTAEELVDLDLIAKILGYSGVPLVDTLISPKGYRILFKVPRIPVSVIENLVKHFNELKYVIEADTNELDKVDGIGEARAKAIRSGLRRIKEQIYLKNEI
;
A
#
# COMPACT_ATOMS: atom_id res chain seq x y z
N MET A 1 -2.36 -7.54 -7.94
CA MET A 1 -1.48 -6.46 -7.44
C MET A 1 -2.39 -5.28 -7.15
N ARG A 2 -2.40 -4.74 -5.93
CA ARG A 2 -3.30 -3.64 -5.56
C ARG A 2 -3.10 -2.38 -6.41
N ILE A 3 -4.17 -1.61 -6.55
CA ILE A 3 -4.19 -0.32 -7.27
C ILE A 3 -3.28 0.65 -6.51
N LYS A 4 -2.36 1.27 -7.24
CA LYS A 4 -1.36 2.18 -6.66
C LYS A 4 -1.85 3.62 -6.67
N ASP A 5 -2.47 4.03 -5.59
CA ASP A 5 -2.79 5.44 -5.36
C ASP A 5 -1.56 6.24 -4.90
N ASP A 6 -1.51 7.53 -5.26
CA ASP A 6 -0.55 8.54 -4.78
C ASP A 6 0.94 8.30 -5.12
N GLU A 7 1.24 7.65 -6.26
CA GLU A 7 2.64 7.38 -6.66
C GLU A 7 3.51 8.64 -6.77
N GLU A 8 2.95 9.77 -7.24
CA GLU A 8 3.69 11.03 -7.32
C GLU A 8 4.09 11.53 -5.93
N ILE A 9 3.15 11.62 -4.99
CA ILE A 9 3.44 12.03 -3.61
C ILE A 9 4.44 11.07 -2.96
N LYS A 10 4.23 9.76 -3.09
CA LYS A 10 5.14 8.75 -2.54
C LYS A 10 6.56 8.92 -3.08
N SER A 11 6.71 9.24 -4.36
CA SER A 11 8.02 9.49 -4.98
C SER A 11 8.70 10.73 -4.38
N ILE A 12 7.94 11.81 -4.17
CA ILE A 12 8.43 13.05 -3.56
C ILE A 12 8.83 12.82 -2.09
N LEU A 13 7.98 12.13 -1.33
CA LEU A 13 8.25 11.82 0.07
C LEU A 13 9.50 10.96 0.24
N LYS A 14 9.77 10.00 -0.66
CA LYS A 14 11.02 9.21 -0.64
C LYS A 14 12.28 10.06 -0.80
N LEU A 15 12.23 11.17 -1.55
CA LEU A 15 13.37 12.08 -1.70
C LEU A 15 13.63 12.88 -0.42
N MET A 16 12.61 13.04 0.42
CA MET A 16 12.59 13.95 1.56
C MET A 16 12.23 13.24 2.87
N SER A 17 12.33 11.91 2.92
CA SER A 17 12.03 11.10 4.09
C SER A 17 13.23 11.08 5.05
N PRO A 18 13.02 10.83 6.36
CA PRO A 18 14.10 10.65 7.32
C PRO A 18 15.16 9.64 6.85
N GLY A 19 16.43 10.01 7.04
CA GLY A 19 17.58 9.26 6.55
C GLY A 19 18.12 9.70 5.19
N THR A 20 17.42 10.59 4.46
CA THR A 20 17.97 11.22 3.25
C THR A 20 18.78 12.47 3.59
N ALA A 21 19.82 12.75 2.81
CA ALA A 21 20.62 13.96 2.97
C ALA A 21 19.80 15.24 2.72
N LEU A 22 18.80 15.18 1.84
CA LEU A 22 17.86 16.28 1.61
C LEU A 22 17.02 16.56 2.85
N ARG A 23 16.40 15.53 3.45
CA ARG A 23 15.63 15.70 4.69
C ARG A 23 16.48 16.28 5.82
N GLU A 24 17.70 15.75 6.02
CA GLU A 24 18.61 16.26 7.04
C GLU A 24 18.94 17.74 6.86
N GLY A 25 19.23 18.17 5.63
CA GLY A 25 19.49 19.58 5.31
C GLY A 25 18.29 20.48 5.63
N LEU A 26 17.09 20.07 5.25
CA LEU A 26 15.86 20.83 5.50
C LEU A 26 15.51 20.89 6.99
N GLU A 27 15.70 19.79 7.73
CA GLU A 27 15.53 19.78 9.17
C GLU A 27 16.54 20.68 9.88
N ASN A 28 17.80 20.73 9.43
CA ASN A 28 18.80 21.63 10.00
C ASN A 28 18.39 23.10 9.85
N ILE A 29 17.86 23.49 8.67
CA ILE A 29 17.30 24.84 8.44
C ILE A 29 16.13 25.11 9.40
N LEU A 30 15.22 24.14 9.52
CA LEU A 30 14.05 24.26 10.38
C LEU A 30 14.44 24.42 11.87
N ARG A 31 15.32 23.55 12.37
CA ARG A 31 15.79 23.52 13.78
C ARG A 31 16.53 24.80 14.18
N ALA A 32 17.29 25.39 13.25
CA ALA A 32 17.95 26.67 13.45
C ALA A 32 16.99 27.87 13.46
N LYS A 33 15.68 27.63 13.24
CA LYS A 33 14.66 28.66 13.08
C LYS A 33 15.04 29.63 11.97
N THR A 34 15.54 29.11 10.86
CA THR A 34 15.82 29.91 9.66
C THR A 34 14.73 29.68 8.62
N GLY A 35 14.37 30.72 7.87
CA GLY A 35 13.50 30.57 6.71
C GLY A 35 14.25 29.89 5.56
N GLY A 36 13.53 29.22 4.66
CA GLY A 36 14.17 28.60 3.50
C GLY A 36 13.25 28.57 2.31
N LEU A 37 13.83 28.74 1.12
CA LEU A 37 13.16 28.51 -0.15
C LEU A 37 14.12 27.71 -1.03
N VAL A 38 13.79 26.45 -1.29
CA VAL A 38 14.67 25.51 -2.00
C VAL A 38 13.95 25.00 -3.23
N VAL A 39 14.58 25.10 -4.41
CA VAL A 39 14.08 24.53 -5.67
C VAL A 39 14.95 23.35 -6.04
N ILE A 40 14.31 22.25 -6.46
CA ILE A 40 15.00 21.05 -6.95
C ILE A 40 14.73 20.95 -8.45
N GLY A 41 15.75 21.23 -9.25
CA GLY A 41 15.68 21.22 -10.71
C GLY A 41 16.68 22.20 -11.32
N ASP A 42 17.35 21.73 -12.38
CA ASP A 42 18.36 22.46 -13.16
C ASP A 42 17.95 22.71 -14.61
N GLY A 43 16.66 22.49 -14.90
CA GLY A 43 16.06 22.77 -16.20
C GLY A 43 16.10 24.27 -16.55
N GLU A 44 16.09 24.55 -17.86
CA GLU A 44 16.12 25.92 -18.38
C GLU A 44 14.94 26.75 -17.85
N GLU A 45 13.79 26.11 -17.62
CA GLU A 45 12.61 26.72 -17.03
C GLU A 45 12.82 27.22 -15.60
N VAL A 46 13.65 26.54 -14.80
CA VAL A 46 14.00 26.98 -13.44
C VAL A 46 15.02 28.11 -13.52
N MET A 47 16.08 27.92 -14.33
CA MET A 47 17.18 28.88 -14.42
C MET A 47 16.75 30.23 -15.00
N LYS A 48 15.71 30.29 -15.84
CA LYS A 48 15.10 31.54 -16.32
C LYS A 48 14.41 32.35 -15.22
N LEU A 49 14.02 31.73 -14.11
CA LEU A 49 13.37 32.40 -12.97
C LEU A 49 14.37 32.89 -11.93
N VAL A 50 15.62 32.44 -12.01
CA VAL A 50 16.71 32.78 -11.08
C VAL A 50 17.26 34.15 -11.45
N ASP A 51 17.09 35.11 -10.54
CA ASP A 51 17.69 36.45 -10.66
C ASP A 51 18.69 36.70 -9.53
N GLY A 52 19.84 37.28 -9.88
CA GLY A 52 20.95 37.56 -8.95
C GLY A 52 21.49 36.33 -8.20
N GLY A 53 22.08 36.59 -7.02
CA GLY A 53 22.68 35.59 -6.14
C GLY A 53 24.08 35.14 -6.53
N PHE A 54 24.51 34.03 -5.95
CA PHE A 54 25.84 33.45 -6.16
C PHE A 54 25.74 32.10 -6.86
N ASN A 55 26.56 31.90 -7.89
CA ASN A 55 26.79 30.58 -8.47
C ASN A 55 27.73 29.80 -7.54
N ILE A 56 27.18 28.78 -6.88
CA ILE A 56 27.89 27.94 -5.91
C ILE A 56 28.56 26.77 -6.63
N ASN A 57 27.77 26.06 -7.45
CA ASN A 57 28.15 24.85 -8.18
C ASN A 57 29.01 23.88 -7.34
N SER A 58 28.58 23.56 -6.12
CA SER A 58 29.26 22.63 -5.21
C SER A 58 28.50 21.31 -5.08
N GLU A 59 29.15 20.28 -4.57
CA GLU A 59 28.45 19.05 -4.17
C GLU A 59 27.46 19.32 -3.04
N TYR A 60 26.33 18.62 -3.07
CA TYR A 60 25.31 18.71 -2.04
C TYR A 60 25.83 18.13 -0.73
N SER A 61 25.69 18.88 0.35
CA SER A 61 25.75 18.36 1.71
C SER A 61 24.68 19.01 2.59
N PRO A 62 24.13 18.29 3.59
CA PRO A 62 23.18 18.87 4.55
C PRO A 62 23.73 20.13 5.24
N ALA A 63 25.03 20.13 5.55
CA ALA A 63 25.71 21.26 6.17
C ALA A 63 25.79 22.48 5.24
N TYR A 64 26.10 22.28 3.95
CA TYR A 64 26.19 23.39 3.00
C TYR A 64 24.84 24.03 2.74
N VAL A 65 23.79 23.24 2.54
CA VAL A 65 22.43 23.78 2.37
C VAL A 65 21.97 24.53 3.61
N TYR A 66 22.28 24.01 4.80
CA TYR A 66 22.02 24.69 6.05
C TYR A 66 22.73 26.06 6.16
N GLU A 67 24.04 26.11 5.88
CA GLU A 67 24.82 27.34 5.96
C GLU A 67 24.35 28.37 4.93
N LEU A 68 24.09 27.94 3.69
CA LEU A 68 23.60 28.82 2.62
C LEU A 68 22.20 29.37 2.90
N ALA A 69 21.36 28.62 3.60
CA ALA A 69 20.00 29.05 3.95
C ALA A 69 19.96 30.18 5.00
N LYS A 70 21.10 30.49 5.65
CA LYS A 70 21.22 31.68 6.52
C LYS A 70 21.18 32.99 5.71
N MET A 71 21.48 32.93 4.42
CA MET A 71 21.29 34.05 3.51
C MET A 71 19.80 34.21 3.17
N ASP A 72 19.42 35.42 2.76
CA ASP A 72 18.10 35.65 2.18
C ASP A 72 17.99 35.03 0.78
N GLY A 73 16.77 34.94 0.24
CA GLY A 73 16.51 34.41 -1.10
C GLY A 73 16.28 32.89 -1.13
N ALA A 74 16.56 32.29 -2.29
CA ALA A 74 16.37 30.88 -2.57
C ALA A 74 17.70 30.15 -2.83
N ILE A 75 17.64 28.83 -2.70
CA ILE A 75 18.70 27.89 -3.05
C ILE A 75 18.17 26.99 -4.18
N VAL A 76 18.96 26.80 -5.23
CA VAL A 76 18.63 25.86 -6.32
C VAL A 76 19.57 24.66 -6.22
N ILE A 77 18.98 23.47 -6.18
CA ILE A 77 19.65 22.18 -6.16
C ILE A 77 19.40 21.49 -7.50
N SER A 78 20.38 20.75 -8.01
CA SER A 78 20.22 19.94 -9.24
C SER A 78 19.09 18.93 -9.11
N GLY A 79 18.46 18.56 -10.24
CA GLY A 79 17.36 17.58 -10.24
C GLY A 79 17.74 16.20 -9.69
N ASP A 80 19.02 15.84 -9.76
CA ASP A 80 19.56 14.60 -9.20
C ASP A 80 20.00 14.70 -7.73
N LEU A 81 19.78 15.85 -7.08
CA LEU A 81 20.12 16.18 -5.70
C LEU A 81 21.62 16.15 -5.36
N LYS A 82 22.51 16.11 -6.36
CA LYS A 82 23.95 16.00 -6.11
C LYS A 82 24.67 17.32 -5.98
N ARG A 83 24.09 18.43 -6.45
CA ARG A 83 24.77 19.73 -6.48
C ARG A 83 23.89 20.86 -6.00
N ILE A 84 24.51 21.83 -5.34
CA ILE A 84 23.93 23.14 -5.04
C ILE A 84 24.42 24.09 -6.14
N LEU A 85 23.49 24.58 -6.96
CA LEU A 85 23.80 25.37 -8.15
C LEU A 85 23.97 26.83 -7.79
N CYS A 86 22.96 27.42 -7.16
CA CYS A 86 23.00 28.80 -6.71
C CYS A 86 22.33 28.98 -5.36
N ALA A 87 22.71 30.05 -4.67
CA ALA A 87 22.13 30.47 -3.40
C ALA A 87 22.02 31.99 -3.36
N ASN A 88 21.18 32.51 -2.47
CA ASN A 88 20.87 33.94 -2.38
C ASN A 88 20.30 34.52 -3.69
N THR A 89 19.56 33.70 -4.44
CA THR A 89 18.86 34.14 -5.65
C THR A 89 17.43 34.56 -5.33
N GLN A 90 16.92 35.54 -6.06
CA GLN A 90 15.51 35.86 -6.09
C GLN A 90 14.82 35.06 -7.19
N LEU A 91 13.77 34.32 -6.84
CA LEU A 91 12.92 33.65 -7.84
C LEU A 91 11.81 34.59 -8.31
N VAL A 92 11.68 34.78 -9.62
CA VAL A 92 10.72 35.70 -10.24
C VAL A 92 9.70 34.92 -11.10
N PRO A 93 8.75 34.20 -10.48
CA PRO A 93 7.70 33.49 -11.22
C PRO A 93 6.62 34.45 -11.73
N ASP A 94 5.86 34.00 -12.74
CA ASP A 94 4.73 34.74 -13.29
C ASP A 94 3.72 35.12 -12.19
N HIS A 95 3.43 36.42 -12.11
CA HIS A 95 2.51 36.99 -11.14
C HIS A 95 1.04 36.71 -11.45
N SER A 96 0.72 36.37 -12.70
CA SER A 96 -0.62 35.99 -13.14
C SER A 96 -1.09 34.66 -12.55
N LEU A 97 -0.15 33.79 -12.16
CA LEU A 97 -0.46 32.49 -11.55
C LEU A 97 -1.17 32.65 -10.20
N THR A 98 -2.32 31.98 -10.09
CA THR A 98 -3.16 31.98 -8.89
C THR A 98 -2.48 31.24 -7.75
N THR A 99 -2.50 31.85 -6.57
CA THR A 99 -1.98 31.26 -5.34
C THR A 99 -2.83 31.72 -4.17
N TYR A 100 -3.16 30.78 -3.29
CA TYR A 100 -3.88 31.04 -2.04
C TYR A 100 -2.95 31.01 -0.83
N GLU A 101 -1.64 30.90 -1.07
CA GLU A 101 -0.65 30.87 -0.01
C GLU A 101 -0.46 32.26 0.63
N THR A 102 -0.12 32.25 1.91
CA THR A 102 0.17 33.46 2.68
C THR A 102 1.68 33.59 2.90
N GLY A 103 2.20 34.81 2.71
CA GLY A 103 3.63 35.11 2.81
C GLY A 103 4.38 34.97 1.48
N THR A 104 5.35 35.85 1.27
CA THR A 104 6.09 35.96 -0.01
C THR A 104 6.79 34.67 -0.41
N ARG A 105 7.42 33.95 0.54
CA ARG A 105 8.11 32.69 0.26
C ARG A 105 7.16 31.58 -0.21
N HIS A 106 6.06 31.35 0.48
CA HIS A 106 5.09 30.31 0.10
C HIS A 106 4.38 30.63 -1.21
N ARG A 107 4.04 31.91 -1.45
CA ARG A 107 3.49 32.35 -2.75
C ARG A 107 4.47 32.13 -3.89
N THR A 108 5.74 32.45 -3.68
CA THR A 108 6.81 32.22 -4.66
C THR A 108 6.99 30.73 -4.90
N ALA A 109 7.10 29.92 -3.85
CA ALA A 109 7.24 28.47 -3.94
C ALA A 109 6.10 27.83 -4.75
N ASN A 110 4.86 28.16 -4.43
CA ASN A 110 3.70 27.63 -5.12
C ASN A 110 3.67 28.03 -6.61
N ARG A 111 3.98 29.29 -6.93
CA ARG A 111 4.01 29.74 -8.33
C ARG A 111 5.14 29.13 -9.14
N VAL A 112 6.35 29.05 -8.57
CA VAL A 112 7.49 28.38 -9.21
C VAL A 112 7.16 26.92 -9.48
N ALA A 113 6.57 26.22 -8.51
CA ALA A 113 6.17 24.82 -8.66
C ALA A 113 5.11 24.63 -9.76
N LYS A 114 4.12 25.52 -9.86
CA LYS A 114 3.11 25.51 -10.94
C LYS A 114 3.72 25.81 -12.31
N GLN A 115 4.60 26.81 -12.38
CA GLN A 115 5.17 27.29 -13.64
C GLN A 115 6.17 26.30 -14.24
N THR A 116 7.01 25.72 -13.40
CA THR A 116 8.12 24.86 -13.84
C THR A 116 7.78 23.38 -13.75
N GLY A 117 6.73 23.02 -13.01
CA GLY A 117 6.45 21.65 -12.65
C GLY A 117 7.53 21.03 -11.76
N ASN A 118 8.51 21.76 -11.23
CA ASN A 118 9.58 21.22 -10.37
C ASN A 118 9.17 21.22 -8.88
N ILE A 119 9.95 20.49 -8.06
CA ILE A 119 9.71 20.45 -6.61
C ILE A 119 10.25 21.74 -5.99
N VAL A 120 9.42 22.42 -5.21
CA VAL A 120 9.81 23.62 -4.46
C VAL A 120 9.44 23.47 -2.99
N VAL A 121 10.40 23.73 -2.11
CA VAL A 121 10.27 23.56 -0.67
C VAL A 121 10.32 24.92 0.00
N ALA A 122 9.31 25.25 0.78
CA ALA A 122 9.26 26.44 1.61
C ALA A 122 9.34 26.06 3.09
N ILE A 123 10.29 26.65 3.80
CA ILE A 123 10.48 26.46 5.24
C ILE A 123 10.03 27.73 5.97
N SER A 124 9.02 27.58 6.82
CA SER A 124 8.46 28.67 7.60
C SER A 124 9.07 28.72 8.99
N GLN A 125 9.96 29.68 9.21
CA GLN A 125 10.56 29.95 10.53
C GLN A 125 9.50 30.14 11.62
N ARG A 126 8.44 30.92 11.36
CA ARG A 126 7.44 31.25 12.39
C ARG A 126 6.53 30.07 12.72
N ARG A 127 6.15 29.29 11.71
CA ARG A 127 5.24 28.15 11.89
C ARG A 127 5.97 26.85 12.22
N ASN A 128 7.29 26.82 12.09
CA ASN A 128 8.12 25.63 12.25
C ASN A 128 7.62 24.46 11.38
N ILE A 129 7.32 24.73 10.11
CA ILE A 129 6.87 23.72 9.14
C ILE A 129 7.69 23.75 7.84
N ILE A 130 7.83 22.59 7.22
CA ILE A 130 8.36 22.42 5.86
C ILE A 130 7.18 22.12 4.94
N THR A 131 7.00 22.90 3.89
CA THR A 131 5.94 22.71 2.88
C THR A 131 6.56 22.45 1.52
N ILE A 132 6.08 21.40 0.86
CA ILE A 132 6.49 20.97 -0.48
C ILE A 132 5.40 21.36 -1.47
N TYR A 133 5.82 21.88 -2.62
CA TYR A 133 4.96 22.16 -3.76
C TYR A 133 5.50 21.46 -5.01
N LYS A 134 4.61 20.91 -5.83
CA LYS A 134 4.91 20.29 -7.13
C LYS A 134 3.68 20.44 -8.04
N GLY A 135 3.77 21.27 -9.08
CA GLY A 135 2.56 21.63 -9.85
C GLY A 135 1.48 22.23 -8.93
N ASP A 136 0.27 21.68 -8.96
CA ASP A 136 -0.82 22.06 -8.05
C ASP A 136 -0.78 21.33 -6.69
N LEU A 137 0.11 20.37 -6.52
CA LEU A 137 0.27 19.63 -5.27
C LEU A 137 0.88 20.51 -4.18
N LYS A 138 0.31 20.42 -2.98
CA LYS A 138 0.86 20.98 -1.74
C LYS A 138 0.88 19.90 -0.67
N TYR A 139 2.04 19.71 -0.05
CA TYR A 139 2.19 18.76 1.05
C TYR A 139 2.96 19.40 2.21
N VAL A 140 2.48 19.25 3.44
CA VAL A 140 3.19 19.72 4.65
C VAL A 140 3.86 18.52 5.28
N LEU A 141 5.20 18.51 5.33
CA LEU A 141 5.95 17.45 5.98
C LEU A 141 5.66 17.46 7.48
N GLN A 142 5.28 16.31 8.02
CA GLN A 142 5.06 16.17 9.45
C GLN A 142 6.37 15.85 10.19
N GLU A 143 6.34 16.07 11.50
CA GLU A 143 7.41 15.60 12.39
C GLU A 143 7.35 14.08 12.49
N SER A 144 8.53 13.43 12.45
CA SER A 144 8.63 11.97 12.54
C SER A 144 7.91 11.40 13.76
N SER A 145 7.97 12.08 14.91
CA SER A 145 7.31 11.67 16.15
C SER A 145 5.78 11.55 15.99
N VAL A 146 5.18 12.49 15.25
CA VAL A 146 3.73 12.51 14.98
C VAL A 146 3.35 11.38 14.04
N ILE A 147 4.11 11.18 12.96
CA ILE A 147 3.87 10.11 11.99
C ILE A 147 4.03 8.74 12.68
N LEU A 148 5.09 8.58 13.49
CA LEU A 148 5.36 7.35 14.23
C LEU A 148 4.26 7.02 15.23
N ALA A 149 3.71 8.03 15.94
CA ALA A 149 2.58 7.83 16.84
C ALA A 149 1.34 7.32 16.08
N ARG A 150 1.02 7.93 14.93
CA ARG A 150 -0.10 7.49 14.07
C ARG A 150 0.12 6.10 13.50
N ALA A 151 1.34 5.80 13.05
CA ALA A 151 1.71 4.49 12.53
C ALA A 151 1.53 3.39 13.58
N ASN A 152 1.96 3.63 14.83
CA ASN A 152 1.75 2.70 15.93
C ASN A 152 0.26 2.49 16.23
N GLN A 153 -0.55 3.55 16.24
CA GLN A 153 -2.00 3.44 16.41
C GLN A 153 -2.65 2.64 15.28
N ALA A 154 -2.19 2.83 14.03
CA ALA A 154 -2.67 2.10 12.88
C ALA A 154 -2.29 0.61 12.95
N ILE A 155 -1.08 0.27 13.42
CA ILE A 155 -0.65 -1.12 13.69
C ILE A 155 -1.54 -1.78 14.74
N GLN A 156 -1.81 -1.12 15.87
CA GLN A 156 -2.71 -1.67 16.89
C GLN A 156 -4.13 -1.86 16.36
N THR A 157 -4.58 -0.99 15.46
CA THR A 157 -5.86 -1.14 14.78
C THR A 157 -5.81 -2.36 13.85
N LEU A 158 -4.77 -2.49 13.03
CA LEU A 158 -4.55 -3.63 12.14
C LEU A 158 -4.58 -4.96 12.89
N GLU A 159 -3.92 -5.07 14.05
CA GLU A 159 -3.92 -6.28 14.90
C GLU A 159 -5.35 -6.72 15.26
N LYS A 160 -6.23 -5.76 15.60
CA LYS A 160 -7.65 -6.06 15.91
C LYS A 160 -8.40 -6.54 14.67
N TYR A 161 -8.18 -5.90 13.53
CA TYR A 161 -8.79 -6.31 12.26
C TYR A 161 -8.33 -7.70 11.83
N VAL A 162 -7.03 -8.00 11.94
CA VAL A 162 -6.46 -9.32 11.67
C VAL A 162 -7.06 -10.36 12.60
N THR A 163 -7.17 -10.07 13.91
CA THR A 163 -7.80 -11.00 14.88
C THR A 163 -9.25 -11.33 14.51
N VAL A 164 -10.03 -10.33 14.05
CA VAL A 164 -11.41 -10.56 13.60
C VAL A 164 -11.43 -11.36 12.30
N LEU A 165 -10.56 -11.03 11.34
CA LEU A 165 -10.43 -11.78 10.09
C LEU A 165 -10.07 -13.24 10.34
N GLU A 166 -9.12 -13.53 11.24
CA GLU A 166 -8.73 -14.89 11.59
C GLU A 166 -9.90 -15.72 12.11
N ARG A 167 -10.76 -15.14 12.95
CA ARG A 167 -11.97 -15.82 13.44
C ARG A 167 -12.93 -16.15 12.29
N VAL A 168 -13.18 -15.18 11.41
CA VAL A 168 -14.05 -15.37 10.24
C VAL A 168 -13.48 -16.45 9.32
N ILE A 169 -12.18 -16.42 9.04
CA ILE A 169 -11.52 -17.42 8.18
C ILE A 169 -11.49 -18.80 8.84
N ASN A 170 -11.32 -18.90 10.16
CA ASN A 170 -11.37 -20.19 10.87
C ASN A 170 -12.77 -20.81 10.78
N ASN A 171 -13.83 -20.02 10.96
CA ASN A 171 -15.20 -20.47 10.77
C ASN A 171 -15.45 -20.90 9.32
N LEU A 172 -15.02 -20.08 8.35
CA LEU A 172 -15.14 -20.42 6.93
C LEU A 172 -14.42 -21.73 6.60
N ASN A 173 -13.20 -21.94 7.14
CA ASN A 173 -12.47 -23.20 6.94
C ASN A 173 -13.28 -24.42 7.43
N LEU A 174 -13.97 -24.31 8.57
CA LEU A 174 -14.81 -25.41 9.07
C LEU A 174 -15.95 -25.71 8.08
N LEU A 175 -16.66 -24.67 7.66
CA LEU A 175 -17.78 -24.79 6.72
C LEU A 175 -17.33 -25.37 5.38
N GLU A 176 -16.17 -24.96 4.88
CA GLU A 176 -15.60 -25.47 3.62
C GLU A 176 -15.30 -26.97 3.67
N PHE A 177 -14.75 -27.45 4.79
CA PHE A 177 -14.47 -28.88 4.96
C PHE A 177 -15.73 -29.73 5.19
N GLN A 178 -16.84 -29.09 5.55
CA GLN A 178 -18.16 -29.72 5.70
C GLN A 178 -19.06 -29.51 4.48
N ASP A 179 -18.62 -28.72 3.49
CA ASP A 179 -19.41 -28.30 2.34
C ASP A 179 -20.73 -27.60 2.72
N LEU A 180 -20.67 -26.74 3.75
CA LEU A 180 -21.81 -26.00 4.30
C LEU A 180 -21.64 -24.48 4.20
N THR A 181 -20.79 -24.01 3.29
CA THR A 181 -20.54 -22.59 3.09
C THR A 181 -21.71 -21.88 2.41
N THR A 182 -22.07 -20.71 2.93
CA THR A 182 -23.08 -19.83 2.32
C THR A 182 -22.42 -18.65 1.61
N VAL A 183 -23.16 -17.98 0.73
CA VAL A 183 -22.69 -16.71 0.12
C VAL A 183 -22.32 -15.71 1.22
N PHE A 184 -23.12 -15.62 2.30
CA PHE A 184 -22.89 -14.74 3.43
C PHE A 184 -21.50 -14.94 4.07
N ASP A 185 -21.09 -16.19 4.32
CA ASP A 185 -19.80 -16.50 4.94
C ASP A 185 -18.63 -16.02 4.06
N VAL A 186 -18.75 -16.24 2.75
CA VAL A 186 -17.72 -15.90 1.77
C VAL A 186 -17.59 -14.39 1.60
N VAL A 187 -18.69 -13.67 1.41
CA VAL A 187 -18.64 -12.20 1.24
C VAL A 187 -18.19 -11.51 2.51
N THR A 188 -18.52 -12.06 3.69
CA THR A 188 -18.02 -11.56 4.97
C THR A 188 -16.51 -11.73 5.07
N ALA A 189 -15.96 -12.89 4.70
CA ALA A 189 -14.52 -13.12 4.70
C ALA A 189 -13.77 -12.20 3.71
N ILE A 190 -14.34 -11.98 2.52
CA ILE A 190 -13.80 -11.06 1.51
C ILE A 190 -13.83 -9.62 2.03
N GLN A 191 -14.96 -9.17 2.58
CA GLN A 191 -15.10 -7.84 3.18
C GLN A 191 -14.03 -7.61 4.26
N ARG A 192 -13.90 -8.53 5.21
CA ARG A 192 -12.91 -8.41 6.30
C ARG A 192 -11.49 -8.39 5.79
N THR A 193 -11.19 -9.16 4.75
CA THR A 193 -9.88 -9.15 4.09
C THR A 193 -9.61 -7.77 3.48
N GLU A 194 -10.57 -7.19 2.75
CA GLU A 194 -10.42 -5.86 2.16
C GLU A 194 -10.26 -4.77 3.23
N MET A 195 -11.03 -4.84 4.32
CA MET A 195 -10.87 -3.90 5.45
C MET A 195 -9.46 -3.95 6.05
N VAL A 196 -8.87 -5.15 6.22
CA VAL A 196 -7.48 -5.31 6.65
C VAL A 196 -6.54 -4.62 5.65
N MET A 197 -6.71 -4.87 4.36
CA MET A 197 -5.83 -4.33 3.33
C MET A 197 -5.90 -2.80 3.22
N ARG A 198 -7.04 -2.16 3.49
CA ARG A 198 -7.13 -0.69 3.55
C ARG A 198 -6.29 -0.08 4.67
N VAL A 199 -6.27 -0.71 5.85
CA VAL A 199 -5.41 -0.29 6.96
C VAL A 199 -3.94 -0.49 6.60
N VAL A 200 -3.61 -1.58 5.90
CA VAL A 200 -2.24 -1.82 5.38
C VAL A 200 -1.79 -0.70 4.46
N GLU A 201 -2.64 -0.26 3.53
CA GLU A 201 -2.32 0.84 2.61
C GLU A 201 -2.07 2.16 3.34
N GLU A 202 -2.84 2.45 4.39
CA GLU A 202 -2.62 3.62 5.23
C GLU A 202 -1.26 3.53 5.94
N ILE A 203 -0.92 2.38 6.53
CA ILE A 203 0.36 2.17 7.22
C ILE A 203 1.54 2.29 6.24
N GLN A 204 1.40 1.78 5.02
CA GLN A 204 2.42 1.91 3.99
C GLN A 204 2.74 3.36 3.65
N ARG A 205 1.74 4.26 3.67
CA ARG A 205 1.98 5.71 3.50
C ARG A 205 2.84 6.26 4.63
N TYR A 206 2.54 5.91 5.89
CA TYR A 206 3.37 6.30 7.03
C TYR A 206 4.80 5.76 6.94
N ILE A 207 4.99 4.51 6.50
CA ILE A 207 6.33 3.93 6.31
C ILE A 207 7.13 4.71 5.27
N VAL A 208 6.50 5.08 4.14
CA VAL A 208 7.16 5.90 3.10
C VAL A 208 7.57 7.26 3.65
N GLU A 209 6.71 7.91 4.43
CA GLU A 209 7.01 9.22 5.02
C GLU A 209 8.10 9.13 6.11
N LEU A 210 8.15 8.04 6.89
CA LEU A 210 9.15 7.80 7.93
C LEU A 210 10.53 7.38 7.39
N GLY A 211 10.63 6.93 6.14
CA GLY A 211 11.90 6.50 5.55
C GLY A 211 12.64 5.48 6.42
N ASN A 212 13.88 5.77 6.78
CA ASN A 212 14.70 4.88 7.61
C ASN A 212 14.12 4.66 9.02
N GLU A 213 13.40 5.63 9.56
CA GLU A 213 12.78 5.55 10.90
C GLU A 213 11.55 4.62 10.90
N GLY A 214 11.00 4.30 9.72
CA GLY A 214 9.85 3.41 9.55
C GLY A 214 10.18 1.92 9.59
N ARG A 215 11.47 1.55 9.78
CA ARG A 215 11.93 0.15 9.69
C ARG A 215 11.17 -0.81 10.61
N LEU A 216 10.98 -0.44 11.89
CA LEU A 216 10.29 -1.31 12.85
C LEU A 216 8.80 -1.48 12.49
N ILE A 217 8.13 -0.39 12.11
CA ILE A 217 6.74 -0.42 11.64
C ILE A 217 6.61 -1.33 10.41
N SER A 218 7.55 -1.24 9.46
CA SER A 218 7.55 -2.11 8.28
C SER A 218 7.73 -3.59 8.62
N MET A 219 8.60 -3.91 9.58
CA MET A 219 8.77 -5.29 10.05
C MET A 219 7.49 -5.83 10.70
N GLN A 220 6.86 -5.05 11.59
CA GLN A 220 5.61 -5.43 12.25
C GLN A 220 4.48 -5.61 11.23
N LEU A 221 4.34 -4.69 10.28
CA LEU A 221 3.35 -4.79 9.20
C LEU A 221 3.50 -6.10 8.43
N ASN A 222 4.72 -6.39 7.96
CA ASN A 222 5.02 -7.58 7.16
C ASN A 222 4.75 -8.89 7.90
N GLU A 223 4.95 -8.91 9.21
CA GLU A 223 4.63 -10.06 10.05
C GLU A 223 3.11 -10.27 10.17
N LEU A 224 2.37 -9.20 10.44
CA LEU A 224 0.92 -9.25 10.64
C LEU A 224 0.15 -9.66 9.37
N ILE A 225 0.60 -9.21 8.20
CA ILE A 225 -0.18 -9.38 6.95
C ILE A 225 0.26 -10.59 6.14
N LYS A 226 1.17 -11.41 6.69
CA LYS A 226 1.79 -12.51 5.99
C LYS A 226 0.71 -13.42 5.39
N PHE A 227 0.72 -13.53 4.07
CA PHE A 227 -0.22 -14.32 3.26
C PHE A 227 -1.67 -13.81 3.16
N ILE A 228 -2.09 -12.78 3.91
CA ILE A 228 -3.49 -12.32 3.92
C ILE A 228 -3.98 -11.93 2.52
N GLU A 229 -3.22 -11.08 1.81
CA GLU A 229 -3.62 -10.62 0.47
C GLU A 229 -3.74 -11.79 -0.52
N ARG A 230 -2.74 -12.68 -0.52
CA ARG A 230 -2.73 -13.87 -1.38
C ARG A 230 -3.92 -14.77 -1.08
N ASP A 231 -4.15 -15.08 0.19
CA ASP A 231 -5.23 -15.97 0.60
C ASP A 231 -6.61 -15.34 0.32
N GLY A 232 -6.72 -14.00 0.37
CA GLY A 232 -7.88 -13.24 -0.08
C GLY A 232 -8.15 -13.36 -1.58
N ILE A 233 -7.11 -13.27 -2.41
CA ILE A 233 -7.23 -13.49 -3.86
C ILE A 233 -7.65 -14.93 -4.17
N LEU A 234 -7.07 -15.92 -3.46
CA LEU A 234 -7.46 -17.32 -3.61
C LEU A 234 -8.90 -17.58 -3.15
N LEU A 235 -9.36 -16.88 -2.10
CA LEU A 235 -10.74 -16.92 -1.65
C LEU A 235 -11.70 -16.41 -2.73
N ILE A 236 -11.41 -15.26 -3.35
CA ILE A 236 -12.21 -14.76 -4.48
C ILE A 236 -12.23 -15.79 -5.61
N ARG A 237 -11.06 -16.36 -5.93
CA ARG A 237 -10.92 -17.35 -7.00
C ARG A 237 -11.74 -18.62 -6.76
N ASP A 238 -11.86 -19.04 -5.50
CA ASP A 238 -12.62 -20.22 -5.10
C ASP A 238 -14.12 -20.07 -5.30
N TYR A 239 -14.66 -18.84 -5.21
CA TYR A 239 -16.10 -18.60 -5.23
C TYR A 239 -16.58 -17.69 -6.37
N CYS A 240 -15.70 -17.13 -7.20
CA CYS A 240 -16.16 -16.37 -8.36
C CYS A 240 -16.87 -17.26 -9.38
N LYS A 241 -17.92 -16.74 -10.02
CA LYS A 241 -18.56 -17.43 -11.16
C LYS A 241 -17.65 -17.43 -12.39
N GLU A 242 -17.70 -18.51 -13.17
CA GLU A 242 -16.78 -18.78 -14.30
C GLU A 242 -16.72 -17.69 -15.39
N LYS A 243 -17.73 -16.83 -15.49
CA LYS A 243 -17.76 -15.74 -16.48
C LYS A 243 -16.86 -14.56 -16.10
N GLU A 244 -16.43 -14.47 -14.85
CA GLU A 244 -15.73 -13.31 -14.31
C GLU A 244 -14.28 -13.65 -13.94
N SER A 245 -13.38 -12.77 -14.35
CA SER A 245 -11.96 -12.83 -13.99
C SER A 245 -11.78 -12.48 -12.52
N TYR A 246 -11.13 -13.34 -11.75
CA TYR A 246 -10.95 -13.09 -10.31
C TYR A 246 -10.06 -11.86 -10.05
N GLU A 247 -9.16 -11.52 -10.97
CA GLU A 247 -8.40 -10.26 -10.93
C GLU A 247 -9.29 -9.04 -11.08
N ASP A 248 -10.28 -9.09 -11.96
CA ASP A 248 -11.21 -7.98 -12.17
C ASP A 248 -12.13 -7.79 -10.98
N ILE A 249 -12.62 -8.89 -10.39
CA ILE A 249 -13.39 -8.88 -9.14
C ILE A 249 -12.56 -8.26 -8.01
N TYR A 250 -11.30 -8.67 -7.87
CA TYR A 250 -10.39 -8.12 -6.87
C TYR A 250 -10.15 -6.61 -7.04
N ASN A 251 -10.06 -6.13 -8.29
CA ASN A 251 -9.94 -4.70 -8.57
C ASN A 251 -11.24 -3.94 -8.29
N GLN A 252 -12.40 -4.51 -8.62
CA GLN A 252 -13.70 -3.90 -8.33
C GLN A 252 -13.93 -3.73 -6.82
N ILE A 253 -13.56 -4.74 -6.02
CA ILE A 253 -13.66 -4.68 -4.55
C ILE A 253 -12.77 -3.56 -3.97
N GLN A 254 -11.57 -3.36 -4.52
CA GLN A 254 -10.69 -2.26 -4.09
C GLN A 254 -11.28 -0.88 -4.40
N MET A 255 -12.02 -0.75 -5.50
CA MET A 255 -12.63 0.52 -5.92
C MET A 255 -13.85 0.92 -5.09
N LEU A 256 -14.38 0.01 -4.24
CA LEU A 256 -15.52 0.33 -3.38
C LEU A 256 -15.19 1.47 -2.42
N THR A 257 -16.12 2.38 -2.21
CA THR A 257 -16.04 3.35 -1.11
C THR A 257 -16.15 2.66 0.26
N ALA A 258 -15.83 3.37 1.34
CA ALA A 258 -15.99 2.83 2.69
C ALA A 258 -17.46 2.48 3.02
N GLU A 259 -18.41 3.22 2.45
CA GLU A 259 -19.85 2.99 2.63
C GLU A 259 -20.31 1.76 1.84
N GLU A 260 -19.91 1.67 0.56
CA GLU A 260 -20.23 0.54 -0.31
C GLU A 260 -19.62 -0.77 0.19
N LEU A 261 -18.43 -0.74 0.78
CA LEU A 261 -17.79 -1.95 1.31
C LEU A 261 -18.60 -2.60 2.44
N VAL A 262 -19.41 -1.83 3.18
CA VAL A 262 -20.26 -2.37 4.25
C VAL A 262 -21.42 -3.22 3.69
N ASP A 263 -21.83 -2.95 2.45
CA ASP A 263 -22.91 -3.65 1.78
C ASP A 263 -22.45 -5.01 1.23
N LEU A 264 -22.85 -6.08 1.91
CA LEU A 264 -22.52 -7.46 1.53
C LEU A 264 -23.21 -7.90 0.23
N ASP A 265 -24.40 -7.36 -0.08
CA ASP A 265 -25.10 -7.66 -1.32
C ASP A 265 -24.35 -7.11 -2.53
N LEU A 266 -23.69 -5.96 -2.37
CA LEU A 266 -22.83 -5.40 -3.41
C LEU A 266 -21.61 -6.29 -3.68
N ILE A 267 -20.95 -6.80 -2.64
CA ILE A 267 -19.82 -7.74 -2.78
C ILE A 267 -20.30 -9.05 -3.42
N ALA A 268 -21.47 -9.57 -3.01
CA ALA A 268 -22.07 -10.76 -3.60
C ALA A 268 -22.34 -10.56 -5.09
N LYS A 269 -22.89 -9.41 -5.47
CA LYS A 269 -23.13 -9.03 -6.87
C LYS A 269 -21.82 -9.00 -7.67
N ILE A 270 -20.76 -8.41 -7.12
CA ILE A 270 -19.42 -8.34 -7.75
C ILE A 270 -18.79 -9.73 -7.90
N LEU A 271 -19.16 -10.73 -7.09
CA LEU A 271 -18.74 -12.13 -7.28
C LEU A 271 -19.60 -12.92 -8.28
N GLY A 272 -20.65 -12.30 -8.83
CA GLY A 272 -21.61 -12.92 -9.73
C GLY A 272 -22.88 -13.48 -9.06
N TYR A 273 -23.11 -13.21 -7.78
CA TYR A 273 -24.28 -13.63 -7.01
C TYR A 273 -25.27 -12.47 -6.84
N SER A 274 -26.06 -12.20 -7.89
CA SER A 274 -27.09 -11.14 -7.86
C SER A 274 -28.46 -11.67 -7.46
N GLY A 275 -29.12 -11.00 -6.51
CA GLY A 275 -30.52 -11.26 -6.15
C GLY A 275 -30.78 -12.58 -5.43
N VAL A 276 -29.75 -13.16 -4.80
CA VAL A 276 -29.84 -14.40 -4.02
C VAL A 276 -29.85 -14.10 -2.53
N PRO A 277 -30.61 -14.83 -1.69
CA PRO A 277 -30.53 -14.69 -0.24
C PRO A 277 -29.15 -15.14 0.26
N LEU A 278 -28.37 -14.24 0.86
CA LEU A 278 -26.97 -14.51 1.20
C LEU A 278 -26.80 -15.69 2.18
N VAL A 279 -27.69 -15.78 3.19
CA VAL A 279 -27.62 -16.77 4.26
C VAL A 279 -28.13 -18.15 3.83
N ASP A 280 -29.10 -18.20 2.92
CA ASP A 280 -29.75 -19.47 2.52
C ASP A 280 -29.12 -20.09 1.27
N THR A 281 -28.24 -19.36 0.58
CA THR A 281 -27.61 -19.84 -0.66
C THR A 281 -26.30 -20.55 -0.34
N LEU A 282 -26.32 -21.88 -0.37
CA LEU A 282 -25.14 -22.72 -0.25
C LEU A 282 -24.29 -22.68 -1.52
N ILE A 283 -22.97 -22.58 -1.36
CA ILE A 283 -21.96 -22.56 -2.42
C ILE A 283 -20.74 -23.37 -1.99
N SER A 284 -20.11 -24.09 -2.91
CA SER A 284 -18.93 -24.91 -2.63
C SER A 284 -17.66 -24.22 -3.16
N PRO A 285 -16.53 -24.24 -2.42
CA PRO A 285 -15.26 -23.73 -2.93
C PRO A 285 -14.69 -24.63 -4.02
N LYS A 286 -14.03 -24.04 -5.01
CA LYS A 286 -13.25 -24.79 -6.02
C LYS A 286 -12.06 -25.54 -5.42
N GLY A 287 -11.39 -24.95 -4.43
CA GLY A 287 -10.34 -25.57 -3.61
C GLY A 287 -8.95 -24.96 -3.73
N TYR A 288 -8.74 -23.92 -4.53
CA TYR A 288 -7.46 -23.22 -4.68
C TYR A 288 -6.85 -22.82 -3.33
N ARG A 289 -7.62 -22.21 -2.42
CA ARG A 289 -7.12 -21.71 -1.14
C ARG A 289 -6.63 -22.81 -0.21
N ILE A 290 -7.38 -23.90 -0.09
CA ILE A 290 -7.02 -25.04 0.77
C ILE A 290 -5.88 -25.86 0.15
N LEU A 291 -5.91 -26.09 -1.17
CA LEU A 291 -4.85 -26.82 -1.87
C LEU A 291 -3.51 -26.08 -1.84
N PHE A 292 -3.52 -24.74 -1.89
CA PHE A 292 -2.30 -23.93 -1.78
C PHE A 292 -1.60 -24.05 -0.41
N LYS A 293 -2.36 -24.42 0.64
CA LYS A 293 -1.80 -24.68 1.98
C LYS A 293 -1.10 -26.03 2.06
N VAL A 294 -1.28 -26.94 1.09
CA VAL A 294 -0.59 -28.22 1.05
C VAL A 294 0.88 -27.98 0.66
N PRO A 295 1.85 -28.37 1.52
CA PRO A 295 3.25 -28.10 1.24
C PRO A 295 3.75 -28.77 -0.04
N ARG A 296 4.59 -28.06 -0.80
CA ARG A 296 5.35 -28.59 -1.96
C ARG A 296 4.49 -29.04 -3.15
N ILE A 297 3.29 -28.50 -3.30
CA ILE A 297 2.45 -28.69 -4.50
C ILE A 297 2.65 -27.52 -5.47
N PRO A 298 3.10 -27.75 -6.72
CA PRO A 298 3.20 -26.71 -7.73
C PRO A 298 1.84 -26.11 -8.10
N VAL A 299 1.80 -24.83 -8.45
CA VAL A 299 0.56 -24.14 -8.85
C VAL A 299 -0.13 -24.84 -10.02
N SER A 300 0.60 -25.28 -11.04
CA SER A 300 0.04 -26.02 -12.18
C SER A 300 -0.68 -27.31 -11.79
N VAL A 301 -0.25 -27.97 -10.71
CA VAL A 301 -0.93 -29.16 -10.18
C VAL A 301 -2.24 -28.77 -9.49
N ILE A 302 -2.26 -27.64 -8.78
CA ILE A 302 -3.49 -27.11 -8.17
C ILE A 302 -4.51 -26.75 -9.26
N GLU A 303 -4.07 -26.11 -10.35
CA GLU A 303 -4.92 -25.83 -11.52
C GLU A 303 -5.56 -27.11 -12.06
N ASN A 304 -4.76 -28.16 -12.25
CA ASN A 304 -5.25 -29.43 -12.79
C ASN A 304 -6.21 -30.13 -11.83
N LEU A 305 -5.96 -30.09 -10.51
CA LEU A 305 -6.87 -30.62 -9.49
C LEU A 305 -8.22 -29.91 -9.54
N VAL A 306 -8.21 -28.59 -9.48
CA VAL A 306 -9.44 -27.80 -9.50
C VAL A 306 -10.19 -28.01 -10.82
N LYS A 307 -9.49 -28.04 -11.95
CA LYS A 307 -10.11 -28.31 -13.25
C LYS A 307 -10.72 -29.71 -13.35
N HIS A 308 -10.11 -30.70 -12.70
CA HIS A 308 -10.58 -32.09 -12.74
C HIS A 308 -11.77 -32.33 -11.80
N PHE A 309 -11.67 -31.86 -10.56
CA PHE A 309 -12.66 -32.13 -9.51
C PHE A 309 -13.74 -31.07 -9.38
N ASN A 310 -13.51 -29.85 -9.91
CA ASN A 310 -14.38 -28.68 -9.87
C ASN A 310 -14.65 -28.08 -8.48
N GLU A 311 -14.85 -28.93 -7.47
CA GLU A 311 -15.16 -28.54 -6.09
C GLU A 311 -14.24 -29.26 -5.10
N LEU A 312 -13.89 -28.56 -4.01
CA LEU A 312 -12.98 -29.05 -2.99
C LEU A 312 -13.45 -30.35 -2.36
N LYS A 313 -14.77 -30.51 -2.15
CA LYS A 313 -15.32 -31.72 -1.51
C LYS A 313 -14.92 -33.00 -2.25
N TYR A 314 -14.92 -32.97 -3.58
CA TYR A 314 -14.53 -34.12 -4.39
C TYR A 314 -13.02 -34.40 -4.31
N VAL A 315 -12.19 -33.35 -4.18
CA VAL A 315 -10.74 -33.53 -3.95
C VAL A 315 -10.47 -34.14 -2.57
N ILE A 316 -11.26 -33.79 -1.55
CA ILE A 316 -11.13 -34.32 -0.19
C ILE A 316 -11.53 -35.80 -0.12
N GLU A 317 -12.59 -36.18 -0.84
CA GLU A 317 -13.11 -37.56 -0.87
C GLU A 317 -12.30 -38.49 -1.76
N ALA A 318 -11.59 -37.96 -2.76
CA ALA A 318 -10.82 -38.72 -3.73
C ALA A 318 -9.77 -39.65 -3.09
N ASP A 319 -9.72 -40.88 -3.58
CA ASP A 319 -8.67 -41.82 -3.20
C ASP A 319 -7.33 -41.52 -3.92
N THR A 320 -6.27 -42.24 -3.55
CA THR A 320 -4.95 -42.01 -4.17
C THR A 320 -4.92 -42.34 -5.65
N ASN A 321 -5.74 -43.28 -6.12
CA ASN A 321 -5.80 -43.69 -7.52
C ASN A 321 -6.56 -42.66 -8.35
N GLU A 322 -7.60 -42.04 -7.80
CA GLU A 322 -8.34 -40.95 -8.44
C GLU A 322 -7.47 -39.69 -8.57
N LEU A 323 -6.74 -39.34 -7.52
CA LEU A 323 -5.78 -38.24 -7.57
C LEU A 323 -4.66 -38.49 -8.60
N ASP A 324 -4.18 -39.73 -8.74
CA ASP A 324 -3.13 -40.11 -9.71
C ASP A 324 -3.59 -40.01 -11.18
N LYS A 325 -4.91 -39.96 -11.45
CA LYS A 325 -5.45 -39.75 -12.81
C LYS A 325 -5.35 -38.30 -13.26
N VAL A 326 -5.05 -37.36 -12.37
CA VAL A 326 -4.95 -35.94 -12.71
C VAL A 326 -3.57 -35.64 -13.27
N ASP A 327 -3.53 -34.93 -14.41
CA ASP A 327 -2.29 -34.58 -15.08
C ASP A 327 -1.28 -33.91 -14.14
N GLY A 328 -0.06 -34.45 -14.12
CA GLY A 328 1.01 -33.95 -13.25
C GLY A 328 0.91 -34.42 -11.80
N ILE A 329 0.02 -35.34 -11.47
CA ILE A 329 -0.02 -36.03 -10.18
C ILE A 329 0.45 -37.45 -10.40
N GLY A 330 1.54 -37.80 -9.70
CA GLY A 330 1.96 -39.20 -9.55
C GLY A 330 1.61 -39.69 -8.15
N GLU A 331 1.72 -40.99 -7.91
CA GLU A 331 1.40 -41.66 -6.65
C GLU A 331 1.98 -40.94 -5.40
N ALA A 332 3.23 -40.47 -5.48
CA ALA A 332 3.87 -39.74 -4.39
C ALA A 332 3.19 -38.40 -4.07
N ARG A 333 2.74 -37.65 -5.10
CA ARG A 333 2.00 -36.39 -4.95
C ARG A 333 0.58 -36.66 -4.46
N ALA A 334 -0.10 -37.69 -4.98
CA ALA A 334 -1.43 -38.09 -4.52
C ALA A 334 -1.42 -38.39 -3.00
N LYS A 335 -0.43 -39.17 -2.54
CA LYS A 335 -0.21 -39.44 -1.10
C LYS A 335 0.06 -38.15 -0.30
N ALA A 336 0.88 -37.25 -0.83
CA ALA A 336 1.20 -35.98 -0.18
C ALA A 336 -0.02 -35.05 -0.07
N ILE A 337 -0.84 -34.94 -1.12
CA ILE A 337 -2.08 -34.16 -1.13
C ILE A 337 -3.04 -34.69 -0.06
N ARG A 338 -3.33 -36.00 -0.08
CA ARG A 338 -4.25 -36.62 0.88
C ARG A 338 -3.78 -36.46 2.32
N SER A 339 -2.49 -36.69 2.58
CA SER A 339 -1.91 -36.49 3.92
C SER A 339 -1.95 -35.01 4.34
N GLY A 340 -1.67 -34.09 3.42
CA GLY A 340 -1.72 -32.66 3.67
C GLY A 340 -3.13 -32.17 4.00
N LEU A 341 -4.13 -32.54 3.21
CA LEU A 341 -5.54 -32.21 3.44
C LEU A 341 -6.03 -32.76 4.77
N ARG A 342 -5.68 -34.02 5.10
CA ARG A 342 -6.01 -34.62 6.40
C ARG A 342 -5.41 -33.83 7.56
N ARG A 343 -4.13 -33.44 7.48
CA ARG A 343 -3.46 -32.65 8.53
C ARG A 343 -4.10 -31.27 8.69
N ILE A 344 -4.45 -30.62 7.58
CA ILE A 344 -5.14 -29.31 7.60
C ILE A 344 -6.50 -29.46 8.28
N LYS A 345 -7.26 -30.50 7.93
CA LYS A 345 -8.55 -30.83 8.56
C LYS A 345 -8.40 -30.97 10.07
N GLU A 346 -7.47 -31.81 10.53
CA GLU A 346 -7.20 -32.02 11.96
C GLU A 346 -6.84 -30.72 12.69
N GLN A 347 -6.02 -29.85 12.07
CA GLN A 347 -5.65 -28.55 12.63
C GLN A 347 -6.84 -27.59 12.75
N ILE A 348 -7.77 -27.60 11.79
CA ILE A 348 -8.97 -26.75 11.82
C ILE A 348 -9.89 -27.16 12.97
N TYR A 349 -10.12 -28.46 13.15
CA TYR A 349 -10.96 -28.95 14.25
C TYR A 349 -10.34 -28.63 15.63
N LEU A 350 -9.04 -28.82 15.81
CA LEU A 350 -8.34 -28.47 17.05
C LEU A 350 -8.46 -26.99 17.42
N LYS A 351 -8.45 -26.09 16.43
CA LYS A 351 -8.59 -24.64 16.66
C LYS A 351 -10.00 -24.21 17.07
N ASN A 352 -11.02 -25.03 16.83
CA ASN A 352 -12.40 -24.75 17.23
C ASN A 352 -12.75 -25.28 18.63
N GLU A 353 -11.94 -26.16 19.19
CA GLU A 353 -12.12 -26.71 20.54
C GLU A 353 -11.45 -25.85 21.64
N ILE A 354 -10.70 -24.81 21.24
CA ILE A 354 -9.98 -23.86 22.11
C ILE A 354 -10.60 -22.48 21.90
#